data_AF-A0A923RJK8-F1
#
_entry.id   AF-A0A923RJK8-F1
#
_cell.length_a   1.000
_cell.length_b   1.000
_cell.length_c   1.000
_cell.angle_alpha   90.00
_cell.angle_beta   90.00
_cell.angle_gamma   90.00
#
_symmetry.space_group_name_H-M   'P 1'
#
loop_
_entity.id
_entity.type
_entity.pdbx_description
1 polymer ?
#
loop_
_entity_poly.entity_id
_entity_poly.type
_entity_poly.pdbx_seq_one_letter_code
_entity_poly.pdbx_strand_id
1 'polypeptide(L)'
;MWNVSKEARERFEKCNLLPIHESDDEWEIVIREAKEEGEDFAASLREELEEVKEELLDILPSRFIPYVLDGSLNQPTLSKAVRMDYLQWMQEADKEFEDILDAASENTEQAITSLSNSVQAVLEESLHDTVIERIVREGETIHLYLNTDGGFSTKSLIHLVFEGVKSEVSDTSIKVEQWLIYYELQKRGEGFAFRALFDSPQAEWTITMENMEAEYYYRPKEYRHLGEEEKLEEITLLEYIAMLDQDHSYWFITPHIECNITSLSEGIEIEGGAIEIDNEQVVVTVGGKQYTYDNEATKGYIYTDNDEEIQHRYEEPLPFDEIESAVLGSDIERQVQAWNTMYANPEALRDLINHVLAKVKMTDENEMMIEVYVNHFYNEGILTEAVTALYQDLLNN
;
A
#
# COMPACT_ATOMS: atom_id res chain seq x y z
N MET A 1 -1.98 -24.44 10.61
CA MET A 1 -0.54 -24.21 10.35
C MET A 1 -0.45 -22.84 9.73
N TRP A 2 0.57 -22.05 10.01
CA TRP A 2 0.73 -20.74 9.38
C TRP A 2 1.46 -20.92 8.05
N ASN A 3 1.04 -20.16 7.04
CA ASN A 3 1.72 -20.10 5.75
C ASN A 3 2.88 -19.11 5.85
N VAL A 4 2.57 -17.87 6.25
CA VAL A 4 3.58 -16.82 6.42
C VAL A 4 4.36 -17.06 7.71
N SER A 5 5.69 -17.02 7.60
CA SER A 5 6.61 -17.14 8.74
C SER A 5 7.90 -16.41 8.46
N LYS A 6 8.60 -16.02 9.53
CA LYS A 6 9.91 -15.39 9.42
C LYS A 6 10.92 -16.29 8.72
N GLU A 7 10.88 -17.60 8.97
CA GLU A 7 11.75 -18.57 8.29
C GLU A 7 11.52 -18.61 6.77
N ALA A 8 10.26 -18.58 6.33
CA ALA A 8 9.94 -18.52 4.90
C ALA A 8 10.44 -17.22 4.26
N ARG A 9 10.22 -16.08 4.92
CA ARG A 9 10.72 -14.77 4.49
C ARG A 9 12.25 -14.75 4.41
N GLU A 10 12.94 -15.18 5.46
CA GLU A 10 14.42 -15.23 5.50
C GLU A 10 14.98 -16.14 4.39
N ARG A 11 14.30 -17.25 4.07
CA ARG A 11 14.70 -18.12 2.97
C ARG A 11 14.56 -17.42 1.62
N PHE A 12 13.44 -16.73 1.39
CA PHE A 12 13.20 -15.96 0.17
C PHE A 12 14.23 -14.83 0.00
N GLU A 13 14.48 -14.03 1.05
CA GLU A 13 15.49 -12.97 1.06
C GLU A 13 16.88 -13.52 0.75
N LYS A 14 17.24 -14.67 1.36
CA LYS A 14 18.51 -15.34 1.11
C LYS A 14 18.68 -15.77 -0.35
N CYS A 15 17.65 -16.37 -0.94
CA CYS A 15 17.66 -16.76 -2.36
C CYS A 15 17.82 -15.54 -3.30
N ASN A 16 17.44 -14.35 -2.83
CA ASN A 16 17.50 -13.09 -3.57
C ASN A 16 18.68 -12.18 -3.17
N LEU A 17 19.68 -12.68 -2.44
CA LEU A 17 20.84 -11.89 -2.02
C LEU A 17 21.67 -11.33 -3.17
N LEU A 18 21.68 -12.01 -4.33
CA LEU A 18 22.49 -11.61 -5.48
C LEU A 18 21.67 -11.70 -6.76
N PRO A 19 20.79 -10.73 -7.04
CA PRO A 19 20.13 -10.61 -8.34
C PRO A 19 21.18 -10.33 -9.41
N ILE A 20 21.00 -10.91 -10.61
CA ILE A 20 21.88 -10.70 -11.76
C ILE A 20 21.05 -10.34 -12.98
N HIS A 21 21.58 -9.53 -13.90
CA HIS A 21 20.84 -9.14 -15.11
C HIS A 21 20.41 -10.36 -15.94
N GLU A 22 19.16 -10.33 -16.37
CA GLU A 22 18.47 -11.48 -16.95
C GLU A 22 18.84 -11.68 -18.42
N SER A 23 18.95 -10.56 -19.14
CA SER A 23 19.14 -10.53 -20.58
C SER A 23 20.51 -9.97 -21.01
N ASP A 24 20.92 -10.34 -22.22
CA ASP A 24 22.15 -9.78 -22.81
C ASP A 24 21.98 -8.26 -23.08
N ASP A 25 20.75 -7.84 -23.38
CA ASP A 25 20.40 -6.44 -23.62
C ASP A 25 20.51 -5.59 -22.34
N GLU A 26 20.06 -6.09 -21.18
CA GLU A 26 20.28 -5.43 -19.88
C GLU A 26 21.76 -5.27 -19.57
N TRP A 27 22.56 -6.32 -19.77
CA TRP A 27 24.01 -6.24 -19.61
C TRP A 27 24.61 -5.15 -20.52
N GLU A 28 24.18 -5.06 -21.77
CA GLU A 28 24.66 -4.02 -22.70
C GLU A 28 24.28 -2.60 -22.27
N ILE A 29 23.07 -2.42 -21.72
CA ILE A 29 22.58 -1.12 -21.21
C ILE A 29 23.42 -0.68 -20.02
N VAL A 30 23.53 -1.52 -18.98
CA VAL A 30 24.19 -1.15 -17.73
C VAL A 30 25.71 -0.96 -17.94
N ILE A 31 26.34 -1.78 -18.78
CA ILE A 31 27.77 -1.59 -19.14
C ILE A 31 27.99 -0.28 -19.89
N ARG A 32 27.05 0.14 -20.75
CA ARG A 32 27.13 1.41 -21.48
C ARG A 32 27.01 2.59 -20.51
N GLU A 33 26.03 2.56 -19.62
CA GLU A 33 25.77 3.60 -18.63
C GLU A 33 26.96 3.78 -17.69
N ALA A 34 27.46 2.70 -17.09
CA ALA A 34 28.64 2.74 -16.24
C ALA A 34 29.88 3.34 -16.96
N LYS A 35 30.03 3.05 -18.26
CA LYS A 35 31.11 3.63 -19.07
C LYS A 35 30.93 5.13 -19.32
N GLU A 36 29.70 5.60 -19.46
CA GLU A 36 29.37 7.02 -19.61
C GLU A 36 29.65 7.79 -18.31
N GLU A 37 29.42 7.17 -17.17
CA GLU A 37 29.65 7.72 -15.83
C GLU A 37 31.10 7.55 -15.35
N GLY A 38 31.89 6.71 -16.01
CA GLY A 38 33.29 6.46 -15.68
C GLY A 38 33.48 5.50 -14.51
N GLU A 39 32.48 4.66 -14.24
CA GLU A 39 32.45 3.68 -13.17
C GLU A 39 33.11 2.35 -13.58
N ASP A 40 33.77 1.69 -12.63
CA ASP A 40 34.27 0.32 -12.81
C ASP A 40 33.20 -0.68 -12.38
N PHE A 41 32.20 -0.87 -13.25
CA PHE A 41 31.06 -1.75 -12.99
C PHE A 41 31.47 -3.18 -12.64
N ALA A 42 32.51 -3.72 -13.29
CA ALA A 42 33.00 -5.05 -12.98
C ALA A 42 33.63 -5.15 -11.58
N ALA A 43 34.17 -4.05 -11.06
CA ALA A 43 34.61 -3.98 -9.67
C ALA A 43 33.44 -3.89 -8.69
N SER A 44 32.39 -3.11 -9.00
CA SER A 44 31.15 -3.05 -8.19
C SER A 44 30.56 -4.43 -8.00
N LEU A 45 30.34 -5.16 -9.09
CA LEU A 45 29.79 -6.52 -9.05
C LEU A 45 30.66 -7.48 -8.22
N ARG A 46 31.99 -7.34 -8.29
CA ARG A 46 32.89 -8.16 -7.46
C ARG A 46 32.77 -7.85 -5.98
N GLU A 47 32.56 -6.59 -5.62
CA GLU A 47 32.32 -6.15 -4.26
C GLU A 47 30.97 -6.69 -3.75
N GLU A 48 29.89 -6.49 -4.51
CA GLU A 48 28.55 -7.04 -4.22
C GLU A 48 28.58 -8.55 -3.97
N LEU A 49 29.24 -9.32 -4.84
CA LEU A 49 29.36 -10.77 -4.66
C LEU A 49 30.18 -11.14 -3.41
N GLU A 50 31.23 -10.38 -3.08
CA GLU A 50 32.05 -10.66 -1.88
C GLU A 50 31.28 -10.33 -0.59
N GLU A 51 30.46 -9.28 -0.60
CA GLU A 51 29.61 -8.89 0.55
C GLU A 51 28.63 -10.01 0.94
N VAL A 52 27.98 -10.64 -0.02
CA VAL A 52 26.97 -11.69 0.22
C VAL A 52 27.52 -13.11 0.18
N LYS A 53 28.82 -13.27 -0.10
CA LYS A 53 29.45 -14.56 -0.41
C LYS A 53 29.25 -15.65 0.63
N GLU A 54 29.45 -15.33 1.91
CA GLU A 54 29.35 -16.32 2.99
C GLU A 54 27.93 -16.84 3.10
N GLU A 55 26.93 -15.95 3.09
CA GLU A 55 25.51 -16.29 3.15
C GLU A 55 25.05 -17.06 1.91
N LEU A 56 25.53 -16.65 0.74
CA LEU A 56 25.19 -17.27 -0.54
C LEU A 56 25.73 -18.71 -0.62
N LEU A 57 26.94 -18.98 -0.10
CA LEU A 57 27.53 -20.33 -0.05
C LEU A 57 26.76 -21.31 0.84
N ASP A 58 26.01 -20.82 1.83
CA ASP A 58 25.23 -21.65 2.75
C ASP A 58 23.92 -22.17 2.12
N ILE A 59 23.36 -21.43 1.15
CA ILE A 59 22.06 -21.73 0.55
C ILE A 59 22.16 -22.24 -0.89
N LEU A 60 23.25 -21.90 -1.60
CA LEU A 60 23.32 -22.16 -3.04
C LEU A 60 23.40 -23.66 -3.34
N PRO A 61 22.73 -24.11 -4.41
CA PRO A 61 23.02 -25.40 -4.99
C PRO A 61 24.51 -25.54 -5.35
N SER A 62 25.09 -26.71 -5.03
CA SER A 62 26.53 -26.94 -5.15
C SER A 62 27.12 -26.71 -6.55
N ARG A 63 26.26 -26.71 -7.58
CA ARG A 63 26.64 -26.43 -8.98
C ARG A 63 27.09 -24.98 -9.21
N PHE A 64 26.67 -24.03 -8.36
CA PHE A 64 27.03 -22.61 -8.46
C PHE A 64 28.28 -22.24 -7.65
N ILE A 65 28.67 -23.05 -6.66
CA ILE A 65 29.82 -22.80 -5.78
C ILE A 65 31.11 -22.42 -6.54
N PRO A 66 31.50 -23.09 -7.65
CA PRO A 66 32.71 -22.71 -8.37
C PRO A 66 32.70 -21.25 -8.86
N TYR A 67 31.54 -20.76 -9.31
CA TYR A 67 31.37 -19.40 -9.84
C TYR A 67 31.33 -18.33 -8.75
N VAL A 68 30.91 -18.68 -7.54
CA VAL A 68 31.03 -17.82 -6.35
C VAL A 68 32.49 -17.72 -5.92
N LEU A 69 33.19 -18.85 -5.85
CA LEU A 69 34.58 -18.90 -5.38
C LEU A 69 35.57 -18.21 -6.33
N ASP A 70 35.31 -18.23 -7.63
CA ASP A 70 36.15 -17.55 -8.64
C ASP A 70 35.67 -16.12 -8.98
N GLY A 71 34.57 -15.66 -8.39
CA GLY A 71 34.05 -14.30 -8.54
C GLY A 71 33.34 -14.04 -9.87
N SER A 72 32.89 -15.08 -10.58
CA SER A 72 32.28 -14.96 -11.92
C SER A 72 30.76 -15.01 -11.95
N LEU A 73 30.09 -15.37 -10.85
CA LEU A 73 28.64 -15.63 -10.82
C LEU A 73 27.77 -14.43 -11.27
N ASN A 74 28.12 -13.20 -10.89
CA ASN A 74 27.40 -12.00 -11.31
C ASN A 74 28.18 -11.18 -12.36
N GLN A 75 29.02 -11.83 -13.17
CA GLN A 75 29.81 -11.13 -14.18
C GLN A 75 29.21 -11.28 -15.59
N PRO A 76 29.39 -10.29 -16.48
CA PRO A 76 28.92 -10.39 -17.87
C PRO A 76 29.63 -11.49 -18.67
N THR A 77 30.75 -11.99 -18.15
CA THR A 77 31.49 -13.12 -18.71
C THR A 77 30.91 -14.48 -18.33
N LEU A 78 29.92 -14.53 -17.42
CA LEU A 78 29.23 -15.76 -17.06
C LEU A 78 28.55 -16.35 -18.29
N SER A 79 28.74 -17.65 -18.52
CA SER A 79 28.11 -18.30 -19.66
C SER A 79 26.58 -18.24 -19.54
N LYS A 80 25.89 -17.97 -20.65
CA LYS A 80 24.43 -17.88 -20.71
C LYS A 80 23.71 -19.09 -20.11
N ALA A 81 24.26 -20.29 -20.30
CA ALA A 81 23.69 -21.52 -19.74
C ALA A 81 23.69 -21.52 -18.20
N VAL A 82 24.78 -21.06 -17.58
CA VAL A 82 24.87 -20.97 -16.11
C VAL A 82 24.02 -19.81 -15.59
N ARG A 83 24.00 -18.68 -16.30
CA ARG A 83 23.16 -17.53 -15.96
C ARG A 83 21.69 -17.93 -15.91
N MET A 84 21.19 -18.59 -16.96
CA MET A 84 19.79 -19.04 -17.01
C MET A 84 19.46 -20.09 -15.94
N ASP A 85 20.39 -21.01 -15.63
CA ASP A 85 20.20 -21.99 -14.54
C ASP A 85 20.12 -21.29 -13.17
N TYR A 86 20.95 -20.27 -12.93
CA TYR A 86 20.93 -19.49 -11.70
C TYR A 86 19.63 -18.68 -11.56
N LEU A 87 19.24 -17.96 -12.62
CA LEU A 87 17.98 -17.20 -12.65
C LEU A 87 16.77 -18.12 -12.46
N GLN A 88 16.77 -19.30 -13.08
CA GLN A 88 15.71 -20.28 -12.87
C GLN A 88 15.64 -20.72 -11.40
N TRP A 89 16.77 -20.96 -10.75
CA TRP A 89 16.80 -21.31 -9.32
C TRP A 89 16.24 -20.20 -8.43
N MET A 90 16.54 -18.93 -8.73
CA MET A 90 15.96 -17.78 -8.02
C MET A 90 14.44 -17.70 -8.24
N GLN A 91 14.00 -17.76 -9.51
CA GLN A 91 12.58 -17.71 -9.87
C GLN A 91 11.77 -18.86 -9.27
N GLU A 92 12.37 -20.05 -9.14
CA GLU A 92 11.75 -21.18 -8.43
C GLU A 92 11.54 -20.86 -6.94
N ALA A 93 12.50 -20.19 -6.29
CA ALA A 93 12.36 -19.75 -4.91
C ALA A 93 11.34 -18.61 -4.74
N ASP A 94 11.30 -17.67 -5.69
CA ASP A 94 10.28 -16.59 -5.71
C ASP A 94 8.89 -17.20 -5.80
N LYS A 95 8.69 -18.13 -6.74
CA LYS A 95 7.42 -18.83 -6.90
C LYS A 95 7.03 -19.62 -5.65
N GLU A 96 7.96 -20.29 -5.00
CA GLU A 96 7.68 -20.97 -3.72
C GLU A 96 7.18 -20.00 -2.64
N PHE A 97 7.68 -18.76 -2.63
CA PHE A 97 7.26 -17.73 -1.68
C PHE A 97 5.92 -17.09 -2.08
N GLU A 98 5.69 -16.82 -3.37
CA GLU A 98 4.38 -16.38 -3.88
C GLU A 98 3.28 -17.39 -3.54
N ASP A 99 3.52 -18.70 -3.74
CA ASP A 99 2.56 -19.75 -3.35
C ASP A 99 2.23 -19.71 -1.83
N ILE A 100 3.18 -19.26 -0.99
CA ILE A 100 2.97 -19.07 0.45
C ILE A 100 2.10 -17.83 0.72
N LEU A 101 2.37 -16.73 0.01
CA LEU A 101 1.61 -15.48 0.12
C LEU A 101 0.16 -15.68 -0.34
N ASP A 102 -0.04 -16.35 -1.48
CA ASP A 102 -1.35 -16.70 -2.01
C ASP A 102 -2.16 -17.51 -0.99
N ALA A 103 -1.55 -18.56 -0.42
CA ALA A 103 -2.22 -19.37 0.61
C ALA A 103 -2.55 -18.58 1.88
N ALA A 104 -1.73 -17.59 2.25
CA ALA A 104 -2.00 -16.69 3.37
C ALA A 104 -3.12 -15.67 3.07
N SER A 105 -3.17 -15.16 1.84
CA SER A 105 -4.26 -14.30 1.36
C SER A 105 -5.58 -15.07 1.37
N GLU A 106 -5.63 -16.27 0.81
CA GLU A 106 -6.83 -17.12 0.79
C GLU A 106 -7.37 -17.40 2.21
N ASN A 107 -6.47 -17.67 3.18
CA ASN A 107 -6.86 -17.85 4.58
C ASN A 107 -7.46 -16.56 5.17
N THR A 108 -6.85 -15.42 4.86
CA THR A 108 -7.30 -14.11 5.32
C THR A 108 -8.68 -13.80 4.76
N GLU A 109 -8.86 -13.90 3.44
CA GLU A 109 -10.13 -13.70 2.74
C GLU A 109 -11.26 -14.56 3.34
N GLN A 110 -10.99 -15.84 3.61
CA GLN A 110 -11.98 -16.71 4.25
C GLN A 110 -12.32 -16.25 5.68
N ALA A 111 -11.33 -15.80 6.45
CA ALA A 111 -11.52 -15.38 7.83
C ALA A 111 -12.30 -14.05 7.93
N ILE A 112 -11.99 -13.06 7.08
CA ILE A 112 -12.59 -11.72 7.16
C ILE A 112 -14.10 -11.73 6.88
N THR A 113 -14.64 -12.71 6.13
CA THR A 113 -16.09 -12.85 5.91
C THR A 113 -16.92 -12.99 7.19
N SER A 114 -16.26 -13.34 8.30
CA SER A 114 -16.88 -13.50 9.62
C SER A 114 -16.67 -12.31 10.55
N LEU A 115 -15.97 -11.26 10.10
CA LEU A 115 -15.65 -10.05 10.85
C LEU A 115 -16.54 -8.88 10.40
N SER A 116 -16.46 -7.77 11.12
CA SER A 116 -17.22 -6.56 10.81
C SER A 116 -16.81 -5.95 9.46
N ASN A 117 -17.71 -5.15 8.87
CA ASN A 117 -17.44 -4.50 7.58
C ASN A 117 -16.22 -3.58 7.63
N SER A 118 -15.92 -2.97 8.79
CA SER A 118 -14.75 -2.11 8.92
C SER A 118 -13.45 -2.89 8.85
N VAL A 119 -13.39 -4.08 9.46
CA VAL A 119 -12.23 -4.97 9.32
C VAL A 119 -12.08 -5.48 7.89
N GLN A 120 -13.20 -5.85 7.24
CA GLN A 120 -13.18 -6.25 5.83
C GLN A 120 -12.64 -5.12 4.95
N ALA A 121 -13.11 -3.88 5.12
CA ALA A 121 -12.64 -2.73 4.35
C ALA A 121 -11.15 -2.41 4.57
N VAL A 122 -10.63 -2.67 5.78
CA VAL A 122 -9.20 -2.51 6.10
C VAL A 122 -8.35 -3.58 5.43
N LEU A 123 -8.78 -4.84 5.48
CA LEU A 123 -8.01 -5.99 5.00
C LEU A 123 -8.27 -6.32 3.51
N GLU A 124 -9.23 -5.66 2.87
CA GLU A 124 -9.38 -5.66 1.40
C GLU A 124 -8.22 -4.91 0.72
N GLU A 125 -7.60 -3.97 1.43
CA GLU A 125 -6.39 -3.29 1.01
C GLU A 125 -5.15 -3.88 1.68
N SER A 126 -3.99 -3.71 1.05
CA SER A 126 -2.74 -4.21 1.59
C SER A 126 -2.28 -3.37 2.79
N LEU A 127 -1.91 -4.06 3.88
CA LEU A 127 -1.21 -3.48 5.03
C LEU A 127 0.32 -3.48 4.87
N HIS A 128 0.82 -3.87 3.70
CA HIS A 128 2.25 -3.85 3.40
C HIS A 128 2.80 -2.43 3.50
N ASP A 129 3.97 -2.30 4.12
CA ASP A 129 4.66 -1.05 4.44
C ASP A 129 3.93 -0.11 5.40
N THR A 130 2.92 -0.60 6.12
CA THR A 130 2.30 0.20 7.18
C THR A 130 3.19 0.24 8.42
N VAL A 131 3.29 1.39 9.08
CA VAL A 131 4.18 1.60 10.23
C VAL A 131 3.38 1.57 11.52
N ILE A 132 3.84 0.81 12.52
CA ILE A 132 3.25 0.87 13.86
C ILE A 132 3.48 2.26 14.46
N GLU A 133 2.42 3.04 14.61
CA GLU A 133 2.48 4.36 15.24
C GLU A 133 2.27 4.26 16.76
N ARG A 134 1.38 3.35 17.20
CA ARG A 134 1.05 3.21 18.61
C ARG A 134 0.56 1.81 18.96
N ILE A 135 0.94 1.34 20.15
CA ILE A 135 0.48 0.07 20.71
C ILE A 135 -0.07 0.33 22.11
N VAL A 136 -1.32 -0.05 22.37
CA VAL A 136 -1.96 0.06 23.69
C VAL A 136 -2.47 -1.31 24.12
N ARG A 137 -2.17 -1.71 25.36
CA ARG A 137 -2.61 -3.00 25.93
C ARG A 137 -3.47 -2.73 27.15
N GLU A 138 -4.74 -3.13 27.10
CA GLU A 138 -5.74 -2.87 28.13
C GLU A 138 -6.53 -4.13 28.47
N GLY A 139 -6.16 -4.76 29.59
CA GLY A 139 -6.80 -6.01 30.01
C GLY A 139 -6.60 -7.13 28.98
N GLU A 140 -7.70 -7.61 28.40
CA GLU A 140 -7.70 -8.62 27.34
C GLU A 140 -7.87 -8.00 25.94
N THR A 141 -7.62 -6.70 25.80
CA THR A 141 -7.69 -5.98 24.53
C THR A 141 -6.32 -5.42 24.16
N ILE A 142 -5.95 -5.54 22.88
CA ILE A 142 -4.77 -4.90 22.32
C ILE A 142 -5.22 -3.99 21.18
N HIS A 143 -4.74 -2.75 21.19
CA HIS A 143 -4.95 -1.77 20.14
C HIS A 143 -3.64 -1.55 19.40
N LEU A 144 -3.69 -1.66 18.07
CA LEU A 144 -2.57 -1.43 17.18
C LEU A 144 -2.96 -0.33 16.18
N TYR A 145 -2.25 0.79 16.27
CA TYR A 145 -2.43 1.91 15.36
C TYR A 145 -1.33 1.85 14.30
N LEU A 146 -1.74 1.82 13.04
CA LEU A 146 -0.90 1.69 11.86
C LEU A 146 -1.05 2.96 11.02
N ASN A 147 0.06 3.66 10.82
CA ASN A 147 0.17 4.71 9.82
C ASN A 147 0.44 4.06 8.47
N THR A 148 -0.35 4.40 7.46
CA THR A 148 -0.28 3.84 6.12
C THR A 148 0.29 4.81 5.08
N ASP A 149 0.74 6.00 5.50
CA ASP A 149 1.39 6.99 4.64
C ASP A 149 2.60 6.33 3.93
N GLY A 150 2.61 6.38 2.60
CA GLY A 150 3.64 5.74 1.76
C GLY A 150 3.41 4.25 1.45
N GLY A 151 2.36 3.64 2.00
CA GLY A 151 1.93 2.27 1.69
C GLY A 151 0.89 2.19 0.58
N PHE A 152 0.21 1.04 0.50
CA PHE A 152 -0.74 0.72 -0.57
C PHE A 152 -2.22 0.91 -0.19
N SER A 153 -2.50 1.43 1.01
CA SER A 153 -3.86 1.67 1.49
C SER A 153 -4.32 3.09 1.15
N THR A 154 -5.60 3.23 0.81
CA THR A 154 -6.25 4.55 0.63
C THR A 154 -6.48 5.27 1.95
N LYS A 155 -6.63 4.48 3.03
CA LYS A 155 -6.73 4.94 4.42
C LYS A 155 -5.36 5.48 4.83
N SER A 156 -5.33 6.38 5.80
CA SER A 156 -4.10 7.04 6.28
C SER A 156 -3.73 6.67 7.71
N LEU A 157 -4.73 6.33 8.52
CA LEU A 157 -4.52 5.76 9.85
C LEU A 157 -5.50 4.61 10.04
N ILE A 158 -4.99 3.46 10.46
CA ILE A 158 -5.79 2.27 10.76
C ILE A 158 -5.60 1.93 12.24
N HIS A 159 -6.70 1.70 12.93
CA HIS A 159 -6.74 1.26 14.32
C HIS A 159 -7.34 -0.14 14.38
N LEU A 160 -6.49 -1.15 14.53
CA LEU A 160 -6.90 -2.53 14.77
C LEU A 160 -7.11 -2.78 16.27
N VAL A 161 -8.26 -3.35 16.62
CA VAL A 161 -8.62 -3.70 17.99
C VAL A 161 -8.79 -5.21 18.09
N PHE A 162 -7.92 -5.85 18.87
CA PHE A 162 -7.96 -7.28 19.13
C PHE A 162 -8.63 -7.51 20.48
N GLU A 163 -9.83 -8.09 20.50
CA GLU A 163 -10.64 -8.25 21.70
C GLU A 163 -10.62 -9.69 22.24
N GLY A 164 -10.59 -9.84 23.56
CA GLY A 164 -10.57 -11.17 24.20
C GLY A 164 -9.29 -11.94 23.87
N VAL A 165 -8.14 -11.27 23.96
CA VAL A 165 -6.82 -11.83 23.63
C VAL A 165 -6.50 -13.01 24.54
N LYS A 166 -6.37 -14.19 23.92
CA LYS A 166 -6.08 -15.47 24.59
C LYS A 166 -4.58 -15.75 24.67
N SER A 167 -3.84 -15.29 23.67
CA SER A 167 -2.38 -15.42 23.63
C SER A 167 -1.77 -14.40 22.69
N GLU A 168 -0.62 -13.87 23.09
CA GLU A 168 0.27 -13.03 22.29
C GLU A 168 1.65 -13.69 22.32
N VAL A 169 2.20 -14.04 21.17
CA VAL A 169 3.50 -14.71 21.04
C VAL A 169 4.32 -13.94 20.02
N SER A 170 5.57 -13.66 20.37
CA SER A 170 6.49 -12.98 19.47
C SER A 170 7.90 -13.51 19.68
N ASP A 171 8.70 -13.59 18.63
CA ASP A 171 10.13 -13.90 18.73
C ASP A 171 10.90 -12.74 19.41
N THR A 172 10.48 -11.50 19.14
CA THR A 172 10.93 -10.28 19.78
C THR A 172 9.75 -9.35 20.07
N SER A 173 9.85 -8.47 21.07
CA SER A 173 8.77 -7.52 21.34
C SER A 173 8.56 -6.56 20.18
N ILE A 174 7.32 -6.45 19.69
CA ILE A 174 6.92 -5.44 18.71
C ILE A 174 7.07 -4.02 19.30
N LYS A 175 7.41 -3.06 18.44
CA LYS A 175 7.76 -1.68 18.78
C LYS A 175 7.14 -0.72 17.78
N VAL A 176 6.90 0.51 18.23
CA VAL A 176 6.59 1.64 17.36
C VAL A 176 7.72 1.79 16.31
N GLU A 177 7.38 2.32 15.14
CA GLU A 177 8.25 2.51 13.97
C GLU A 177 8.59 1.23 13.18
N GLN A 178 8.05 0.08 13.59
CA GLN A 178 8.18 -1.15 12.79
C GLN A 178 7.24 -1.16 11.60
N TRP A 179 7.72 -1.69 10.48
CA TRP A 179 6.97 -1.82 9.23
C TRP A 179 6.29 -3.17 9.17
N LEU A 180 4.98 -3.23 8.96
CA LEU A 180 4.24 -4.46 8.71
C LEU A 180 4.44 -4.84 7.23
N ILE A 181 5.08 -5.98 6.99
CA ILE A 181 5.40 -6.44 5.63
C ILE A 181 4.40 -7.48 5.17
N TYR A 182 4.23 -8.56 5.94
CA TYR A 182 3.31 -9.64 5.60
C TYR A 182 2.39 -9.95 6.77
N TYR A 183 1.19 -10.44 6.47
CA TYR A 183 0.26 -10.89 7.48
C TYR A 183 -0.59 -12.05 7.01
N GLU A 184 -1.19 -12.75 7.96
CA GLU A 184 -2.15 -13.81 7.73
C GLU A 184 -3.18 -13.80 8.86
N LEU A 185 -4.46 -13.82 8.49
CA LEU A 185 -5.57 -13.98 9.42
C LEU A 185 -6.18 -15.38 9.25
N GLN A 186 -6.39 -16.08 10.35
CA GLN A 186 -7.04 -17.40 10.37
C GLN A 186 -8.23 -17.41 11.32
N LYS A 187 -9.37 -17.93 10.86
CA LYS A 187 -10.49 -18.27 11.74
C LYS A 187 -10.17 -19.55 12.54
N ARG A 188 -10.38 -19.53 13.86
CA ARG A 188 -10.10 -20.65 14.77
C ARG A 188 -11.27 -20.91 15.72
N GLY A 189 -12.14 -21.83 15.32
CA GLY A 189 -13.35 -22.14 16.08
C GLY A 189 -14.24 -20.90 16.19
N GLU A 190 -14.47 -20.45 17.43
CA GLU A 190 -15.28 -19.26 17.74
C GLU A 190 -14.47 -17.95 17.74
N GLY A 191 -13.16 -17.98 17.46
CA GLY A 191 -12.32 -16.78 17.45
C GLY A 191 -11.37 -16.73 16.25
N PHE A 192 -10.31 -15.94 16.39
CA PHE A 192 -9.38 -15.63 15.30
C PHE A 192 -7.93 -15.72 15.79
N ALA A 193 -7.03 -15.91 14.85
CA ALA A 193 -5.61 -15.70 15.07
C ALA A 193 -5.05 -14.84 13.93
N PHE A 194 -4.26 -13.84 14.28
CA PHE A 194 -3.59 -12.95 13.35
C PHE A 194 -2.09 -13.08 13.52
N ARG A 195 -1.37 -13.23 12.42
CA ARG A 195 0.09 -13.25 12.36
C ARG A 195 0.56 -12.10 11.49
N ALA A 196 1.57 -11.39 11.95
CA ALA A 196 2.25 -10.36 11.18
C ALA A 196 3.77 -10.56 11.24
N LEU A 197 4.42 -10.29 10.12
CA LEU A 197 5.87 -10.15 10.02
C LEU A 197 6.19 -8.67 9.91
N PHE A 198 6.96 -8.19 10.88
CA PHE A 198 7.44 -6.82 10.92
C PHE A 198 8.88 -6.72 10.45
N ASP A 199 9.29 -5.53 10.04
CA ASP A 199 10.68 -5.16 9.73
C ASP A 199 11.13 -3.90 10.48
N SER A 200 12.45 -3.72 10.55
CA SER A 200 13.16 -2.60 11.19
C SER A 200 12.75 -2.35 12.65
N PRO A 201 13.01 -3.28 13.59
CA PRO A 201 13.68 -4.58 13.40
C PRO A 201 12.71 -5.71 13.04
N GLN A 202 13.22 -6.81 12.48
CA GLN A 202 12.40 -7.97 12.12
C GLN A 202 11.74 -8.64 13.35
N ALA A 203 10.44 -8.93 13.26
CA ALA A 203 9.71 -9.70 14.26
C ALA A 203 8.60 -10.56 13.64
N GLU A 204 8.41 -11.77 14.15
CA GLU A 204 7.20 -12.59 13.90
C GLU A 204 6.28 -12.47 15.11
N TRP A 205 5.15 -11.81 14.93
CA TRP A 205 4.15 -11.60 15.97
C TRP A 205 2.89 -12.37 15.66
N THR A 206 2.37 -13.12 16.63
CA THR A 206 1.13 -13.88 16.51
C THR A 206 0.23 -13.59 17.71
N ILE A 207 -0.99 -13.15 17.44
CA ILE A 207 -2.03 -12.93 18.43
C ILE A 207 -3.22 -13.85 18.17
N THR A 208 -3.85 -14.35 19.23
CA THR A 208 -5.11 -15.11 19.16
C THR A 208 -6.13 -14.42 20.02
N MET A 209 -7.30 -14.15 19.44
CA MET A 209 -8.34 -13.29 20.01
C MET A 209 -9.74 -13.89 19.79
N GLU A 210 -10.73 -13.36 20.48
CA GLU A 210 -12.14 -13.73 20.26
C GLU A 210 -12.72 -12.98 19.07
N ASN A 211 -12.41 -11.69 18.98
CA ASN A 211 -12.90 -10.82 17.92
C ASN A 211 -11.82 -9.83 17.48
N MET A 212 -12.00 -9.28 16.30
CA MET A 212 -11.22 -8.17 15.77
C MET A 212 -12.18 -7.10 15.30
N GLU A 213 -11.90 -5.86 15.67
CA GLU A 213 -12.56 -4.67 15.13
C GLU A 213 -11.53 -3.76 14.48
N ALA A 214 -12.00 -2.85 13.64
CA ALA A 214 -11.16 -1.84 13.03
C ALA A 214 -11.89 -0.50 12.96
N GLU A 215 -11.12 0.56 13.17
CA GLU A 215 -11.45 1.93 12.81
C GLU A 215 -10.37 2.44 11.86
N TYR A 216 -10.70 3.38 10.99
CA TYR A 216 -9.75 3.95 10.06
C TYR A 216 -10.14 5.37 9.67
N TYR A 217 -9.14 6.14 9.27
CA TYR A 217 -9.28 7.54 8.92
C TYR A 217 -8.43 7.88 7.70
N TYR A 218 -8.80 8.96 7.02
CA TYR A 218 -8.11 9.49 5.86
C TYR A 218 -7.41 10.80 6.21
N ARG A 219 -6.40 11.16 5.41
CA ARG A 219 -5.90 12.54 5.38
C ARG A 219 -6.95 13.44 4.74
N PRO A 220 -7.18 14.66 5.27
CA PRO A 220 -7.90 15.68 4.52
C PRO A 220 -7.19 15.94 3.19
N LYS A 221 -7.95 16.18 2.12
CA LYS A 221 -7.42 16.36 0.76
C LYS A 221 -6.35 17.46 0.70
N GLU A 222 -6.57 18.56 1.39
CA GLU A 222 -5.63 19.68 1.46
C GLU A 222 -4.28 19.25 2.03
N TYR A 223 -4.24 18.28 2.95
CA TYR A 223 -2.99 17.77 3.51
C TYR A 223 -2.12 17.13 2.42
N ARG A 224 -2.73 16.27 1.60
CA ARG A 224 -2.05 15.54 0.52
C ARG A 224 -1.59 16.50 -0.57
N HIS A 225 -2.48 17.38 -1.04
CA HIS A 225 -2.15 18.40 -2.04
C HIS A 225 -0.97 19.29 -1.60
N LEU A 226 -0.99 19.77 -0.36
CA LEU A 226 0.11 20.60 0.17
C LEU A 226 1.41 19.81 0.35
N GLY A 227 1.32 18.52 0.68
CA GLY A 227 2.46 17.63 0.74
C GLY A 227 3.11 17.41 -0.62
N GLU A 228 2.31 17.13 -1.65
CA GLU A 228 2.76 16.94 -3.04
C GLU A 228 3.39 18.21 -3.63
N GLU A 229 2.88 19.38 -3.26
CA GLU A 229 3.44 20.66 -3.67
C GLU A 229 4.65 21.11 -2.82
N GLU A 230 5.07 20.32 -1.81
CA GLU A 230 6.10 20.67 -0.82
C GLU A 230 5.80 21.99 -0.04
N LYS A 231 4.51 22.34 0.09
CA LYS A 231 4.04 23.59 0.74
C LYS A 231 3.50 23.39 2.15
N LEU A 232 3.39 22.15 2.62
CA LEU A 232 2.84 21.86 3.94
C LEU A 232 3.63 22.56 5.07
N GLU A 233 4.96 22.67 4.93
CA GLU A 233 5.84 23.38 5.86
C GLU A 233 5.76 24.91 5.72
N GLU A 234 5.33 25.43 4.56
CA GLU A 234 5.28 26.87 4.28
C GLU A 234 4.08 27.57 4.94
N ILE A 235 3.05 26.82 5.31
CA ILE A 235 1.82 27.36 5.91
C ILE A 235 1.70 27.05 7.40
N THR A 236 1.06 27.95 8.12
CA THR A 236 0.73 27.77 9.53
C THR A 236 -0.42 26.77 9.72
N LEU A 237 -0.53 26.19 10.92
CA LEU A 237 -1.64 25.33 11.28
C LEU A 237 -3.01 26.01 11.12
N LEU A 238 -3.11 27.31 11.46
CA LEU A 238 -4.35 28.08 11.31
C LEU A 238 -4.72 28.32 9.84
N GLU A 239 -3.73 28.56 8.97
CA GLU A 239 -3.96 28.65 7.53
C GLU A 239 -4.43 27.30 6.97
N TYR A 240 -3.80 26.20 7.40
CA TYR A 240 -4.21 24.85 7.01
C TYR A 240 -5.67 24.55 7.42
N ILE A 241 -6.03 24.81 8.67
CA ILE A 241 -7.40 24.63 9.18
C ILE A 241 -8.42 25.43 8.37
N ALA A 242 -8.09 26.66 8.00
CA ALA A 242 -8.97 27.52 7.21
C ALA A 242 -9.22 27.00 5.78
N MET A 243 -8.41 26.04 5.31
CA MET A 243 -8.59 25.38 4.01
C MET A 243 -9.47 24.12 4.10
N LEU A 244 -9.69 23.56 5.29
CA LEU A 244 -10.49 22.34 5.49
C LEU A 244 -11.99 22.59 5.27
N ASP A 245 -12.68 21.57 4.76
CA ASP A 245 -14.12 21.61 4.51
C ASP A 245 -14.92 21.59 5.81
N GLN A 246 -15.62 22.68 6.11
CA GLN A 246 -16.39 22.84 7.34
C GLN A 246 -17.61 21.91 7.45
N ASP A 247 -18.02 21.28 6.35
CA ASP A 247 -19.14 20.33 6.33
C ASP A 247 -18.70 18.90 6.70
N HIS A 248 -17.38 18.64 6.81
CA HIS A 248 -16.83 17.34 7.19
C HIS A 248 -16.54 17.21 8.69
N SER A 249 -16.51 15.96 9.14
CA SER A 249 -16.08 15.62 10.50
C SER A 249 -14.57 15.38 10.52
N TYR A 250 -13.89 15.96 11.49
CA TYR A 250 -12.45 15.78 11.67
C TYR A 250 -12.11 15.25 13.06
N TRP A 251 -10.98 14.57 13.14
CA TRP A 251 -10.40 14.02 14.35
C TRP A 251 -9.00 14.56 14.55
N PHE A 252 -8.68 14.84 15.81
CA PHE A 252 -7.34 15.14 16.27
C PHE A 252 -6.74 13.89 16.91
N ILE A 253 -5.89 13.19 16.17
CA ILE A 253 -5.33 11.90 16.56
C ILE A 253 -3.82 12.03 16.70
N THR A 254 -3.34 11.78 17.91
CA THR A 254 -1.93 11.89 18.30
C THR A 254 -1.50 10.60 19.01
N PRO A 255 -0.20 10.42 19.29
CA PRO A 255 0.25 9.29 20.10
C PRO A 255 -0.43 9.18 21.48
N HIS A 256 -0.95 10.28 22.04
CA HIS A 256 -1.48 10.28 23.42
C HIS A 256 -3.01 10.34 23.51
N ILE A 257 -3.67 10.89 22.50
CA ILE A 257 -5.12 11.15 22.51
C ILE A 257 -5.72 10.97 21.12
N GLU A 258 -7.01 10.72 21.12
CA GLU A 258 -7.87 10.66 19.95
C GLU A 258 -9.16 11.38 20.33
N CYS A 259 -9.46 12.47 19.63
CA CYS A 259 -10.60 13.33 19.97
C CYS A 259 -11.27 13.83 18.70
N ASN A 260 -12.60 13.89 18.71
CA ASN A 260 -13.33 14.57 17.65
C ASN A 260 -13.07 16.08 17.72
N ILE A 261 -12.90 16.72 16.56
CA ILE A 261 -12.81 18.17 16.43
C ILE A 261 -14.23 18.73 16.31
N THR A 262 -14.64 19.49 17.31
CA THR A 262 -15.99 20.03 17.41
C THR A 262 -16.19 21.36 16.69
N SER A 263 -15.10 22.08 16.41
CA SER A 263 -15.13 23.35 15.67
C SER A 263 -13.77 23.68 15.07
N LEU A 264 -13.77 24.23 13.86
CA LEU A 264 -12.62 24.77 13.14
C LEU A 264 -12.67 26.30 12.96
N SER A 265 -13.72 26.98 13.43
CA SER A 265 -14.06 28.35 13.01
C SER A 265 -13.15 29.46 13.57
N GLU A 266 -12.57 29.26 14.76
CA GLU A 266 -11.68 30.23 15.43
C GLU A 266 -10.35 29.59 15.88
N GLY A 267 -10.04 28.40 15.38
CA GLY A 267 -8.97 27.51 15.85
C GLY A 267 -9.46 26.06 15.89
N ILE A 268 -8.75 25.18 16.59
CA ILE A 268 -9.20 23.79 16.80
C ILE A 268 -9.85 23.67 18.18
N GLU A 269 -11.14 23.37 18.22
CA GLU A 269 -11.82 22.91 19.43
C GLU A 269 -12.01 21.40 19.37
N ILE A 270 -11.73 20.71 20.48
CA ILE A 270 -11.83 19.25 20.56
C ILE A 270 -12.79 18.82 21.66
N GLU A 271 -13.41 17.66 21.49
CA GLU A 271 -14.30 17.09 22.48
C GLU A 271 -13.56 16.86 23.82
N GLY A 272 -14.15 17.39 24.91
CA GLY A 272 -13.64 17.16 26.26
C GLY A 272 -12.29 17.83 26.58
N GLY A 273 -11.86 18.79 25.75
CA GLY A 273 -10.58 19.45 25.91
C GLY A 273 -10.46 20.82 25.23
N ALA A 274 -9.23 21.29 25.10
CA ALA A 274 -8.86 22.53 24.43
C ALA A 274 -7.48 22.40 23.79
N ILE A 275 -7.28 23.10 22.68
CA ILE A 275 -5.99 23.24 21.99
C ILE A 275 -5.57 24.70 22.05
N GLU A 276 -4.38 24.95 22.59
CA GLU A 276 -3.74 26.26 22.60
C GLU A 276 -2.57 26.24 21.62
N ILE A 277 -2.57 27.17 20.67
CA ILE A 277 -1.55 27.26 19.63
C ILE A 277 -0.65 28.47 19.94
N ASP A 278 0.65 28.20 20.11
CA ASP A 278 1.72 29.20 20.12
C ASP A 278 2.56 29.06 18.84
N ASN A 279 3.45 30.01 18.56
CA ASN A 279 4.23 30.04 17.31
C ASN A 279 5.07 28.77 17.11
N GLU A 280 5.58 28.15 18.16
CA GLU A 280 6.46 26.96 18.08
C GLU A 280 5.77 25.66 18.54
N GLN A 281 4.68 25.75 19.30
CA GLN A 281 4.13 24.59 20.00
C GLN A 281 2.61 24.59 20.02
N VAL A 282 2.05 23.39 20.01
CA VAL A 282 0.63 23.15 20.22
C VAL A 282 0.45 22.41 21.54
N VAL A 283 -0.31 23.02 22.44
CA VAL A 283 -0.59 22.50 23.77
C VAL A 283 -2.02 21.98 23.79
N VAL A 284 -2.18 20.69 24.09
CA VAL A 284 -3.48 20.03 24.10
C VAL A 284 -3.83 19.58 25.51
N THR A 285 -4.97 20.05 26.01
CA THR A 285 -5.47 19.70 27.34
C THR A 285 -6.76 18.91 27.25
N VAL A 286 -6.74 17.64 27.67
CA VAL A 286 -7.91 16.74 27.64
C VAL A 286 -7.96 15.95 28.95
N GLY A 287 -9.14 15.87 29.57
CA GLY A 287 -9.33 15.05 30.78
C GLY A 287 -8.41 15.42 31.95
N GLY A 288 -7.97 16.68 32.04
CA GLY A 288 -7.04 17.17 33.07
C GLY A 288 -5.57 16.79 32.86
N LYS A 289 -5.22 16.19 31.70
CA LYS A 289 -3.84 15.97 31.26
C LYS A 289 -3.48 17.00 30.18
N GLN A 290 -2.19 17.32 30.09
CA GLN A 290 -1.65 18.26 29.12
C GLN A 290 -0.54 17.58 28.31
N TYR A 291 -0.59 17.75 27.00
CA TYR A 291 0.39 17.25 26.04
C TYR A 291 0.89 18.41 25.18
N THR A 292 2.12 18.33 24.70
CA THR A 292 2.75 19.37 23.89
C THR A 292 3.36 18.74 22.65
N TYR A 293 3.06 19.35 21.50
CA TYR A 293 3.50 18.91 20.18
C TYR A 293 4.18 20.05 19.45
N ASP A 294 5.01 19.70 18.47
CA ASP A 294 5.55 20.66 17.51
C ASP A 294 4.41 21.18 16.62
N ASN A 295 4.36 22.49 16.42
CA ASN A 295 3.37 23.13 15.56
C ASN A 295 3.48 22.63 14.10
N GLU A 296 4.70 22.39 13.60
CA GLU A 296 4.92 21.91 12.23
C GLU A 296 4.33 20.51 12.03
N ALA A 297 4.53 19.62 12.99
CA ALA A 297 4.03 18.25 12.96
C ALA A 297 2.50 18.16 13.18
N THR A 298 1.89 19.17 13.80
CA THR A 298 0.49 19.10 14.26
C THR A 298 -0.51 19.00 13.10
N LYS A 299 -0.17 19.51 11.91
CA LYS A 299 -1.00 19.33 10.70
C LYS A 299 -1.22 17.84 10.38
N GLY A 300 -0.20 17.01 10.64
CA GLY A 300 -0.25 15.56 10.48
C GLY A 300 -1.04 14.81 11.56
N TYR A 301 -1.68 15.51 12.49
CA TYR A 301 -2.58 14.90 13.49
C TYR A 301 -4.05 15.15 13.19
N ILE A 302 -4.38 15.83 12.09
CA ILE A 302 -5.76 16.04 11.65
C ILE A 302 -6.12 14.96 10.62
N TYR A 303 -7.22 14.25 10.91
CA TYR A 303 -7.76 13.18 10.09
C TYR A 303 -9.26 13.39 9.87
N THR A 304 -9.83 12.72 8.88
CA THR A 304 -11.27 12.72 8.57
C THR A 304 -11.76 11.28 8.41
N ASP A 305 -13.03 11.01 8.68
CA ASP A 305 -13.67 9.72 8.40
C ASP A 305 -14.21 9.64 6.96
N ASN A 306 -14.09 10.72 6.19
CA ASN A 306 -14.50 10.80 4.80
C ASN A 306 -13.30 10.71 3.86
N ASP A 307 -13.39 9.87 2.83
CA ASP A 307 -12.42 9.89 1.74
C ASP A 307 -12.78 11.05 0.79
N GLU A 308 -12.22 12.22 1.07
CA GLU A 308 -12.46 13.46 0.34
C GLU A 308 -11.94 13.38 -1.11
N GLU A 309 -10.91 12.57 -1.39
CA GLU A 309 -10.38 12.40 -2.74
C GLU A 309 -11.26 11.52 -3.61
N ILE A 310 -11.81 10.43 -3.07
CA ILE A 310 -12.81 9.61 -3.73
C ILE A 310 -14.03 10.49 -3.99
N GLN A 311 -14.58 11.18 -2.99
CA GLN A 311 -15.74 12.06 -3.19
C GLN A 311 -15.49 13.09 -4.31
N HIS A 312 -14.36 13.78 -4.33
CA HIS A 312 -14.05 14.70 -5.43
C HIS A 312 -13.79 14.04 -6.79
N ARG A 313 -13.26 12.80 -6.84
CA ARG A 313 -13.09 12.02 -8.08
C ARG A 313 -14.42 11.47 -8.62
N TYR A 314 -15.45 11.34 -7.78
CA TYR A 314 -16.73 10.73 -8.12
C TYR A 314 -17.93 11.70 -8.16
N GLU A 315 -17.82 12.93 -7.65
CA GLU A 315 -19.01 13.79 -7.45
C GLU A 315 -19.34 14.77 -8.57
N GLU A 316 -18.40 15.20 -9.41
CA GLU A 316 -18.75 16.05 -10.55
C GLU A 316 -18.76 15.24 -11.84
N PRO A 317 -19.94 14.73 -12.28
CA PRO A 317 -20.05 14.12 -13.59
C PRO A 317 -19.65 15.15 -14.64
N LEU A 318 -18.79 14.72 -15.55
CA LEU A 318 -18.33 15.57 -16.64
C LEU A 318 -19.53 15.89 -17.55
N PRO A 319 -19.70 17.14 -18.03
CA PRO A 319 -20.74 17.46 -19.00
C PRO A 319 -20.66 16.51 -20.20
N PHE A 320 -21.80 16.00 -20.66
CA PHE A 320 -21.84 14.93 -21.67
C PHE A 320 -21.12 15.30 -22.98
N ASP A 321 -21.03 16.58 -23.30
CA ASP A 321 -20.34 17.12 -24.47
C ASP A 321 -18.81 17.20 -24.31
N GLU A 322 -18.27 17.08 -23.09
CA GLU A 322 -16.84 17.11 -22.81
C GLU A 322 -16.23 15.69 -22.66
N ILE A 323 -17.06 14.66 -22.43
CA ILE A 323 -16.64 13.28 -22.13
C ILE A 323 -15.73 12.70 -23.23
N GLU A 324 -16.10 12.84 -24.50
CA GLU A 324 -15.29 12.29 -25.60
C GLU A 324 -13.89 12.93 -25.65
N SER A 325 -13.83 14.26 -25.49
CA SER A 325 -12.56 14.99 -25.51
C SER A 325 -11.69 14.69 -24.30
N ALA A 326 -12.30 14.41 -23.16
CA ALA A 326 -11.62 14.02 -21.94
C ALA A 326 -11.00 12.62 -22.07
N VAL A 327 -11.78 11.61 -22.49
CA VAL A 327 -11.27 10.22 -22.64
C VAL A 327 -10.15 10.13 -23.67
N LEU A 328 -10.27 10.85 -24.79
CA LEU A 328 -9.27 10.83 -25.87
C LEU A 328 -8.14 11.84 -25.68
N GLY A 329 -8.18 12.61 -24.58
CA GLY A 329 -7.20 13.63 -24.24
C GLY A 329 -5.93 13.04 -23.63
N SER A 330 -5.10 13.90 -23.05
CA SER A 330 -3.88 13.51 -22.31
C SER A 330 -3.95 13.88 -20.82
N ASP A 331 -5.08 14.43 -20.38
CA ASP A 331 -5.31 14.86 -19.00
C ASP A 331 -5.89 13.68 -18.23
N ILE A 332 -5.06 13.04 -17.40
CA ILE A 332 -5.38 11.78 -16.72
C ILE A 332 -6.56 11.96 -15.75
N GLU A 333 -6.61 13.07 -15.02
CA GLU A 333 -7.72 13.36 -14.09
C GLU A 333 -9.04 13.47 -14.84
N ARG A 334 -9.05 14.19 -15.96
CA ARG A 334 -10.24 14.28 -16.83
C ARG A 334 -10.62 12.94 -17.46
N GLN A 335 -9.65 12.12 -17.85
CA GLN A 335 -9.94 10.77 -18.36
C GLN A 335 -10.66 9.94 -17.30
N VAL A 336 -10.16 9.94 -16.05
CA VAL A 336 -10.77 9.22 -14.93
C VAL A 336 -12.19 9.72 -14.67
N GLN A 337 -12.40 11.04 -14.59
CA GLN A 337 -13.75 11.62 -14.41
C GLN A 337 -14.72 11.22 -15.54
N ALA A 338 -14.24 11.21 -16.79
CA ALA A 338 -15.07 10.84 -17.93
C ALA A 338 -15.45 9.35 -17.93
N TRP A 339 -14.52 8.46 -17.57
CA TRP A 339 -14.81 7.03 -17.40
C TRP A 339 -15.79 6.78 -16.25
N ASN A 340 -15.59 7.44 -15.09
CA ASN A 340 -16.51 7.37 -13.95
C ASN A 340 -17.93 7.88 -14.33
N THR A 341 -18.02 8.97 -15.09
CA THR A 341 -19.30 9.52 -15.56
C THR A 341 -20.05 8.52 -16.45
N MET A 342 -19.34 7.83 -17.36
CA MET A 342 -19.88 6.77 -18.20
C MET A 342 -20.29 5.53 -17.39
N TYR A 343 -19.49 5.14 -16.41
CA TYR A 343 -19.76 4.02 -15.51
C TYR A 343 -21.03 4.22 -14.68
N ALA A 344 -21.23 5.42 -14.16
CA ALA A 344 -22.41 5.79 -13.39
C ALA A 344 -23.69 5.96 -14.23
N ASN A 345 -23.56 6.25 -15.53
CA ASN A 345 -24.68 6.55 -16.42
C ASN A 345 -24.69 5.72 -17.73
N PRO A 346 -24.57 4.37 -17.66
CA PRO A 346 -24.30 3.53 -18.82
C PRO A 346 -25.43 3.57 -19.86
N GLU A 347 -26.69 3.55 -19.43
CA GLU A 347 -27.83 3.61 -20.35
C GLU A 347 -27.96 4.95 -21.07
N ALA A 348 -27.77 6.06 -20.34
CA ALA A 348 -27.91 7.42 -20.87
C ALA A 348 -26.79 7.76 -21.86
N LEU A 349 -25.61 7.16 -21.67
CA LEU A 349 -24.41 7.42 -22.46
C LEU A 349 -24.08 6.30 -23.44
N ARG A 350 -25.00 5.35 -23.68
CA ARG A 350 -24.79 4.16 -24.54
C ARG A 350 -24.09 4.47 -25.87
N ASP A 351 -24.62 5.44 -26.61
CA ASP A 351 -24.09 5.78 -27.94
C ASP A 351 -22.67 6.36 -27.85
N LEU A 352 -22.42 7.17 -26.81
CA LEU A 352 -21.13 7.80 -26.55
C LEU A 352 -20.09 6.77 -26.09
N ILE A 353 -20.47 5.86 -25.18
CA ILE A 353 -19.63 4.77 -24.69
C ILE A 353 -19.13 3.92 -25.86
N ASN A 354 -20.04 3.50 -26.74
CA ASN A 354 -19.67 2.72 -27.92
C ASN A 354 -18.79 3.51 -28.89
N HIS A 355 -19.02 4.82 -29.02
CA HIS A 355 -18.22 5.68 -29.87
C HIS A 355 -16.79 5.85 -29.35
N VAL A 356 -16.64 6.05 -28.04
CA VAL A 356 -15.36 6.23 -27.36
C VAL A 356 -14.57 4.92 -27.38
N LEU A 357 -15.18 3.80 -26.98
CA LEU A 357 -14.54 2.48 -26.99
C LEU A 357 -14.07 2.07 -28.40
N ALA A 358 -14.75 2.49 -29.47
CA ALA A 358 -14.28 2.24 -30.83
C ALA A 358 -13.01 3.03 -31.22
N LYS A 359 -12.61 4.04 -30.44
CA LYS A 359 -11.49 4.95 -30.71
C LYS A 359 -10.34 4.81 -29.72
N VAL A 360 -10.62 4.34 -28.51
CA VAL A 360 -9.60 4.14 -27.47
C VAL A 360 -8.59 3.10 -27.93
N LYS A 361 -7.31 3.44 -27.81
CA LYS A 361 -6.22 2.51 -28.08
C LYS A 361 -5.84 1.82 -26.77
N MET A 362 -5.96 0.49 -26.76
CA MET A 362 -5.47 -0.33 -25.66
C MET A 362 -3.93 -0.36 -25.67
N THR A 363 -3.35 -0.17 -24.50
CA THR A 363 -1.92 -0.20 -24.20
C THR A 363 -1.73 -0.94 -22.88
N ASP A 364 -0.55 -1.49 -22.67
CA ASP A 364 -0.21 -2.22 -21.43
C ASP A 364 -0.52 -1.40 -20.16
N GLU A 365 -0.37 -0.07 -20.22
CA GLU A 365 -0.67 0.85 -19.11
C GLU A 365 -2.16 1.03 -18.79
N ASN A 366 -3.08 0.77 -19.75
CA ASN A 366 -4.51 1.06 -19.59
C ASN A 366 -5.41 -0.17 -19.75
N GLU A 367 -4.82 -1.34 -20.01
CA GLU A 367 -5.54 -2.60 -20.26
C GLU A 367 -6.46 -2.99 -19.10
N MET A 368 -5.92 -3.01 -17.87
CA MET A 368 -6.69 -3.38 -16.66
C MET A 368 -7.86 -2.42 -16.41
N MET A 369 -7.66 -1.13 -16.65
CA MET A 369 -8.72 -0.13 -16.52
C MET A 369 -9.83 -0.35 -17.55
N ILE A 370 -9.46 -0.52 -18.83
CA ILE A 370 -10.40 -0.78 -19.92
C ILE A 370 -11.18 -2.07 -19.67
N GLU A 371 -10.53 -3.12 -19.16
CA GLU A 371 -11.16 -4.39 -18.81
C GLU A 371 -12.32 -4.20 -17.81
N VAL A 372 -12.10 -3.46 -16.73
CA VAL A 372 -13.14 -3.17 -15.72
C VAL A 372 -14.36 -2.49 -16.35
N TYR A 373 -14.15 -1.42 -17.13
CA TYR A 373 -15.26 -0.68 -17.74
C TYR A 373 -15.97 -1.48 -18.84
N VAL A 374 -15.23 -2.19 -19.69
CA VAL A 374 -15.80 -3.02 -20.75
C VAL A 374 -16.64 -4.15 -20.16
N ASN A 375 -16.17 -4.81 -19.11
CA ASN A 375 -16.93 -5.85 -18.42
C ASN A 375 -18.22 -5.30 -17.79
N HIS A 376 -18.15 -4.15 -17.11
CA HIS A 376 -19.33 -3.47 -16.58
C HIS A 376 -20.36 -3.16 -17.69
N PHE A 377 -19.95 -2.51 -18.77
CA PHE A 377 -20.84 -2.13 -19.87
C PHE A 377 -21.40 -3.34 -20.64
N TYR A 378 -20.65 -4.44 -20.70
CA TYR A 378 -21.12 -5.70 -21.25
C TYR A 378 -22.23 -6.31 -20.39
N ASN A 379 -22.03 -6.34 -19.07
CA ASN A 379 -23.03 -6.83 -18.11
C ASN A 379 -24.31 -5.99 -18.09
N GLU A 380 -24.18 -4.68 -18.29
CA GLU A 380 -25.30 -3.73 -18.49
C GLU A 380 -26.00 -3.88 -19.86
N GLY A 381 -25.45 -4.69 -20.78
CA GLY A 381 -26.06 -4.98 -22.08
C GLY A 381 -26.09 -3.78 -23.03
N ILE A 382 -25.18 -2.81 -22.86
CA ILE A 382 -25.15 -1.57 -23.66
C ILE A 382 -24.13 -1.58 -24.80
N LEU A 383 -23.23 -2.56 -24.86
CA LEU A 383 -22.22 -2.68 -25.91
C LEU A 383 -22.84 -3.18 -27.23
N THR A 384 -22.41 -2.56 -28.33
CA THR A 384 -22.74 -3.00 -29.69
C THR A 384 -21.90 -4.20 -30.10
N GLU A 385 -22.41 -5.03 -31.01
CA GLU A 385 -21.69 -6.21 -31.52
C GLU A 385 -20.27 -5.88 -32.03
N ALA A 386 -20.08 -4.69 -32.62
CA ALA A 386 -18.78 -4.25 -33.12
C ALA A 386 -17.77 -3.98 -31.99
N VAL A 387 -18.21 -3.38 -30.89
CA VAL A 387 -17.36 -3.12 -29.72
C VAL A 387 -17.11 -4.41 -28.94
N THR A 388 -18.13 -5.26 -28.77
CA THR A 388 -17.97 -6.59 -28.15
C THR A 388 -16.92 -7.43 -28.89
N ALA A 389 -16.90 -7.38 -30.23
CA ALA A 389 -15.91 -8.09 -31.02
C ALA A 389 -14.49 -7.49 -30.88
N LEU A 390 -14.37 -6.18 -30.67
CA LEU A 390 -13.09 -5.51 -30.48
C LEU A 390 -12.40 -5.91 -29.17
N TYR A 391 -13.19 -6.12 -28.11
CA TYR A 391 -12.69 -6.44 -26.76
C TYR A 391 -12.98 -7.89 -26.35
N GLN A 392 -13.15 -8.79 -27.33
CA GLN A 392 -13.54 -10.17 -27.07
C GLN A 392 -12.53 -10.91 -26.17
N ASP A 393 -11.25 -10.58 -26.26
CA ASP A 393 -10.20 -11.22 -25.46
C ASP A 393 -10.29 -10.83 -23.97
N LEU A 394 -10.77 -9.63 -23.64
CA LEU A 394 -10.98 -9.17 -22.26
C LEU A 394 -12.27 -9.70 -21.64
N LEU A 395 -13.26 -10.07 -22.45
CA LEU A 395 -14.58 -10.55 -22.00
C LEU A 395 -14.62 -12.07 -21.74
N ASN A 396 -13.55 -12.80 -22.09
CA ASN A 396 -13.46 -14.26 -21.98
C ASN A 396 -12.44 -14.74 -20.93
N ASN A 397 -11.83 -13.82 -20.18
CA ASN A 397 -11.15 -14.10 -18.91
C ASN A 397 -12.17 -14.02 -17.77
#